data_AF-A0A853ME21-F1
#
_entry.id   AF-A0A853ME21-F1
#
_cell.length_a   1.000
_cell.length_b   1.000
_cell.length_c   1.000
_cell.angle_alpha   90.00
_cell.angle_beta   90.00
_cell.angle_gamma   90.00
#
_symmetry.space_group_name_H-M   'P 1'
#
loop_
_entity.id
_entity.type
_entity.pdbx_description
1 polymer ?
#
loop_
_entity_poly.entity_id
_entity_poly.type
_entity_poly.pdbx_seq_one_letter_code
_entity_poly.pdbx_strand_id
1 'polypeptide(L)'
;MNFTIEEVCRLFDEKGSKEEFIRLPFAPDAVKLRIYDDQAKVPHSRVKSLDFEDYPFGVERWNHACELCGSTESFLDEVLVDDLGSRMWICSDTDYCQQHGRKK
;
A
#
# COMPACT_ATOMS: atom_id res chain seq x y z
N MET A 1 -7.54 23.41 14.52
CA MET A 1 -7.64 24.17 13.26
C MET A 1 -7.34 23.20 12.15
N ASN A 2 -8.37 22.89 11.36
CA ASN A 2 -8.34 21.84 10.36
C ASN A 2 -7.76 22.40 9.07
N PHE A 3 -6.56 21.95 8.68
CA PHE A 3 -6.20 22.02 7.28
C PHE A 3 -7.10 21.03 6.55
N THR A 4 -7.80 21.49 5.51
CA THR A 4 -8.57 20.57 4.67
C THR A 4 -7.59 19.77 3.80
N ILE A 5 -7.99 18.55 3.40
CA ILE A 5 -7.19 17.72 2.48
C ILE A 5 -6.84 18.52 1.21
N GLU A 6 -7.74 19.38 0.75
CA GLU A 6 -7.54 20.26 -0.41
C GLU A 6 -6.44 21.32 -0.21
N GLU A 7 -6.33 21.91 0.98
CA GLU A 7 -5.26 22.87 1.30
C GLU A 7 -3.89 22.20 1.38
N VAL A 8 -3.85 20.97 1.90
CA VAL A 8 -2.63 20.15 1.95
C VAL A 8 -2.20 19.75 0.53
N CYS A 9 -3.14 19.30 -0.31
CA CYS A 9 -2.86 18.96 -1.72
C CYS A 9 -2.36 20.17 -2.53
N ARG A 10 -2.97 21.35 -2.38
CA ARG A 10 -2.53 22.57 -3.10
C ARG A 10 -1.10 22.98 -2.71
N LEU A 11 -0.72 22.80 -1.44
CA LEU A 11 0.65 23.03 -0.96
C LEU A 11 1.68 22.04 -1.54
N PHE A 12 1.29 20.79 -1.83
CA PHE A 12 2.14 19.83 -2.56
C PHE A 12 2.38 20.34 -4.00
N ASP A 13 1.29 20.54 -4.76
CA ASP A 13 1.33 20.82 -6.20
C ASP A 13 2.20 22.04 -6.57
N GLU A 14 2.22 23.08 -5.73
CA GLU A 14 3.02 24.28 -5.98
C GLU A 14 4.52 24.13 -5.66
N LYS A 15 4.91 23.19 -4.81
CA LYS A 15 6.26 23.18 -4.20
C LYS A 15 7.02 21.85 -4.30
N GLY A 16 6.33 20.77 -4.64
CA GLY A 16 6.87 19.41 -4.74
C GLY A 16 7.39 18.85 -3.42
N SER A 17 8.10 17.72 -3.50
CA SER A 17 8.71 17.06 -2.33
C SER A 17 9.73 17.97 -1.63
N LYS A 18 9.37 18.48 -0.44
CA LYS A 18 10.23 19.30 0.43
C LYS A 18 10.30 18.74 1.84
N GLU A 19 11.43 18.98 2.50
CA GLU A 19 11.56 18.84 3.95
C GLU A 19 11.29 20.20 4.59
N GLU A 20 10.30 20.29 5.49
CA GLU A 20 9.97 21.53 6.18
C GLU A 20 9.80 21.29 7.68
N PHE A 21 10.29 22.24 8.48
CA PHE A 21 10.12 22.23 9.92
C PHE A 21 8.84 22.99 10.26
N ILE A 22 7.81 22.26 10.69
CA ILE A 22 6.52 22.85 11.06
C ILE A 22 6.43 22.90 12.58
N ARG A 23 6.14 24.08 13.12
CA ARG A 23 5.75 24.24 14.53
C ARG A 23 4.24 24.05 14.64
N LEU A 24 3.83 22.94 15.26
CA LEU A 24 2.42 22.66 15.52
C LEU A 24 1.95 23.43 16.76
N PRO A 25 0.70 23.92 16.83
CA PRO A 25 0.20 24.73 17.95
C PRO A 25 -0.02 23.94 19.26
N PHE A 26 0.55 22.74 19.35
CA PHE A 26 0.54 21.86 20.52
C PHE A 26 1.88 21.13 20.72
N ALA A 27 2.90 21.38 19.89
CA ALA A 27 4.25 20.85 20.06
C ALA A 27 5.24 22.02 20.12
N PRO A 28 5.89 22.27 21.27
CA PRO A 28 6.80 23.41 21.42
C PRO A 28 8.05 23.28 20.53
N ASP A 29 8.43 22.05 20.22
CA ASP A 29 9.55 21.74 19.32
C ASP A 29 9.06 21.59 17.88
N ALA A 30 9.86 22.08 16.93
CA ALA A 30 9.54 21.97 15.51
C ALA A 30 9.63 20.50 15.07
N VAL A 31 8.55 19.98 14.47
CA VAL A 31 8.52 18.63 13.90
C VAL A 31 8.98 18.70 12.46
N LYS A 32 9.92 17.83 12.07
CA LYS A 32 10.38 17.72 10.69
C LYS A 32 9.36 16.92 9.89
N LEU A 33 8.54 17.60 9.09
CA LEU A 33 7.64 16.95 8.15
C LEU A 33 8.39 16.74 6.82
N ARG A 34 8.41 15.51 6.33
CA ARG A 34 8.89 15.21 4.98
C ARG A 34 7.69 14.91 4.10
N ILE A 35 7.46 15.81 3.14
CA ILE A 35 6.49 15.60 2.08
C ILE A 35 7.22 14.82 0.99
N TYR A 36 6.79 13.57 0.78
CA TYR A 36 7.14 12.79 -0.41
C TYR A 36 5.91 12.79 -1.32
N ASP A 37 6.10 13.24 -2.55
CA ASP A 37 5.11 13.08 -3.61
C ASP A 37 5.04 11.58 -3.94
N ASP A 38 3.94 10.94 -3.55
CA ASP A 38 3.65 9.52 -3.80
C ASP A 38 3.50 9.24 -5.31
N GLN A 39 3.23 10.28 -6.11
CA GLN A 39 3.11 10.24 -7.56
C GLN A 39 4.45 10.51 -8.27
N ALA A 40 5.50 10.94 -7.54
CA ALA A 40 6.83 11.20 -8.08
C ALA A 40 7.75 9.96 -8.17
N LYS A 41 7.18 8.74 -8.15
CA LYS A 41 7.95 7.56 -8.58
C LYS A 41 8.20 7.66 -10.09
N VAL A 42 9.35 8.24 -10.44
CA VAL A 42 9.79 8.35 -11.84
C VAL A 42 9.78 6.96 -12.49
N PRO A 43 9.14 6.77 -13.65
CA PRO A 43 9.18 5.50 -14.37
C PRO A 43 10.63 5.03 -14.57
N HIS A 44 10.86 3.73 -14.43
CA HIS A 44 12.20 3.13 -14.53
C HIS A 44 13.23 3.62 -13.48
N SER A 45 12.77 4.25 -12.40
CA SER A 45 13.62 4.51 -11.24
C SER A 45 13.97 3.22 -10.49
N ARG A 46 15.15 3.18 -9.88
CA ARG A 46 15.57 2.05 -9.06
C ARG A 46 14.81 2.07 -7.75
N VAL A 47 14.00 1.04 -7.53
CA VAL A 47 13.31 0.78 -6.26
C VAL A 47 13.90 -0.51 -5.70
N LYS A 48 14.47 -0.45 -4.50
CA LYS A 48 14.97 -1.62 -3.77
C LYS A 48 14.31 -1.65 -2.40
N SER A 49 13.73 -2.77 -2.02
CA SER A 49 13.30 -3.02 -0.64
C SER A 49 14.50 -3.00 0.30
N LEU A 50 14.31 -2.53 1.52
CA LEU A 50 15.33 -2.62 2.55
C LEU A 50 15.47 -4.08 2.99
N ASP A 51 16.70 -4.58 2.95
CA ASP A 51 17.10 -5.90 3.41
C ASP A 51 18.49 -5.86 4.05
N PHE A 52 18.85 -6.94 4.75
CA PHE A 52 20.18 -7.16 5.31
C PHE A 52 20.80 -8.42 4.72
N GLU A 53 22.12 -8.57 4.77
CA GLU A 53 22.83 -9.73 4.21
C GLU A 53 22.38 -11.06 4.84
N ASP A 54 22.08 -11.03 6.14
CA ASP A 54 21.61 -12.16 6.95
C ASP A 54 20.09 -12.30 6.99
N TYR A 55 19.34 -11.30 6.50
CA TYR A 55 17.88 -11.30 6.46
C TYR A 55 17.37 -10.68 5.14
N PRO A 56 17.36 -11.46 4.04
CA PRO A 56 16.94 -10.98 2.73
C PRO A 56 15.44 -10.67 2.71
N PHE A 57 15.03 -9.73 1.86
CA PHE A 57 13.62 -9.43 1.66
C PHE A 57 12.88 -10.64 1.06
N GLY A 58 11.84 -11.10 1.75
CA GLY A 58 10.94 -12.17 1.29
C GLY A 58 9.60 -11.60 0.84
N VAL A 59 9.01 -12.22 -0.18
CA VAL A 59 7.60 -11.99 -0.54
C VAL A 59 6.74 -13.06 0.10
N GLU A 60 5.51 -12.70 0.45
CA GLU A 60 4.54 -13.65 0.99
C GLU A 60 4.17 -14.72 -0.04
N ARG A 61 3.92 -15.94 0.44
CA ARG A 61 3.51 -17.09 -0.36
C ARG A 61 2.42 -17.86 0.36
N TRP A 62 1.47 -18.37 -0.41
CA TRP A 62 0.37 -19.19 0.08
C TRP A 62 0.46 -20.60 -0.52
N ASN A 63 0.01 -21.58 0.24
CA ASN A 63 -0.19 -22.95 -0.27
C ASN A 63 -1.61 -23.15 -0.82
N HIS A 64 -2.34 -22.06 -1.07
CA HIS A 64 -3.72 -22.02 -1.52
C HIS A 64 -3.80 -21.31 -2.87
N ALA A 65 -4.81 -21.65 -3.66
CA ALA A 65 -5.22 -20.88 -4.82
C ALA A 65 -6.45 -20.05 -4.47
N CYS A 66 -6.66 -18.94 -5.18
CA CYS A 66 -7.90 -18.18 -5.07
C CYS A 66 -9.11 -19.08 -5.37
N GLU A 67 -10.08 -19.14 -4.45
CA GLU A 67 -11.26 -19.99 -4.60
C GLU A 67 -12.25 -19.52 -5.68
N LEU A 68 -12.09 -18.28 -6.17
CA LEU A 68 -12.94 -17.70 -7.22
C LEU A 68 -12.36 -17.93 -8.62
N CYS A 69 -11.08 -17.56 -8.84
CA CYS A 69 -10.45 -17.63 -10.16
C CYS A 69 -9.40 -18.74 -10.30
N GLY A 70 -8.97 -19.36 -9.21
CA GLY A 70 -7.95 -20.41 -9.20
C GLY A 70 -6.50 -19.91 -9.28
N SER A 71 -6.24 -18.60 -9.19
CA SER A 71 -4.87 -18.06 -9.27
C SER A 71 -4.01 -18.47 -8.07
N THR A 72 -2.77 -18.87 -8.35
CA THR A 72 -1.68 -19.10 -7.37
C THR A 72 -0.64 -17.99 -7.37
N GLU A 73 -0.81 -16.97 -8.22
CA GLU A 73 0.20 -15.93 -8.48
C GLU A 73 -0.17 -14.58 -7.85
N SER A 74 -1.43 -14.40 -7.44
CA SER A 74 -1.91 -13.20 -6.77
C SER A 74 -1.69 -13.24 -5.26
N PHE A 75 -1.56 -12.07 -4.64
CA PHE A 75 -1.74 -11.93 -3.20
C PHE A 75 -3.18 -12.35 -2.81
N LEU A 76 -3.30 -13.10 -1.71
CA LEU A 76 -4.56 -13.66 -1.24
C LEU A 76 -4.99 -13.06 0.09
N ASP A 77 -6.26 -12.66 0.17
CA ASP A 77 -6.94 -12.33 1.41
C ASP A 77 -7.56 -13.60 2.01
N GLU A 78 -7.40 -13.76 3.32
CA GLU A 78 -8.04 -14.81 4.11
C GLU A 78 -9.37 -14.29 4.68
N VAL A 79 -10.48 -14.92 4.32
CA VAL A 79 -11.83 -14.51 4.73
C VAL A 79 -12.47 -15.60 5.56
N LEU A 80 -13.00 -15.25 6.73
CA LEU A 80 -13.83 -16.16 7.54
C LEU A 80 -15.22 -16.26 6.91
N VAL A 81 -15.68 -17.49 6.64
CA VAL A 81 -16.96 -17.72 5.94
C VAL A 81 -18.09 -18.17 6.86
N ASP A 82 -17.77 -18.53 8.10
CA ASP A 82 -18.75 -18.88 9.12
C ASP A 82 -18.22 -18.60 10.54
N ASP A 83 -19.12 -18.70 11.52
CA ASP A 83 -18.80 -18.54 12.95
C ASP A 83 -18.10 -19.78 13.56
N LEU A 84 -17.92 -20.85 12.76
CA LEU A 84 -17.23 -22.08 13.15
C LEU A 84 -15.73 -22.04 12.79
N GLY A 85 -15.29 -20.98 12.13
CA GLY A 85 -13.89 -20.73 11.79
C GLY A 85 -13.46 -21.29 10.43
N SER A 86 -14.39 -21.67 9.56
CA SER A 86 -14.09 -22.00 8.17
C SER A 86 -13.54 -20.77 7.44
N ARG A 87 -12.63 -21.00 6.50
CA ARG A 87 -11.88 -19.93 5.83
C ARG A 87 -11.87 -20.14 4.33
N MET A 88 -11.80 -19.03 3.62
CA MET A 88 -11.57 -19.01 2.19
C MET A 88 -10.40 -18.10 1.83
N TRP A 89 -9.71 -18.43 0.74
CA TRP A 89 -8.64 -17.60 0.19
C TRP A 89 -9.05 -17.01 -1.15
N ILE A 90 -9.02 -15.68 -1.28
CA ILE A 90 -9.44 -14.97 -2.49
C ILE A 90 -8.38 -13.97 -2.92
N CYS A 91 -8.29 -13.65 -4.22
CA CYS A 91 -7.42 -12.57 -4.69
C CYS A 91 -7.76 -11.26 -3.97
N SER A 92 -6.74 -10.58 -3.45
CA SER A 92 -6.89 -9.24 -2.89
C SER A 92 -7.22 -8.20 -3.98
N ASP A 93 -6.61 -8.37 -5.16
CA ASP A 93 -6.98 -7.59 -6.35
C ASP A 93 -8.19 -8.21 -7.05
N THR A 94 -9.34 -7.57 -6.87
CA THR A 94 -10.62 -7.99 -7.45
C THR A 94 -10.71 -7.79 -8.97
N ASP A 95 -10.04 -6.79 -9.54
CA ASP A 95 -10.02 -6.57 -10.99
C ASP A 95 -9.20 -7.67 -11.67
N TYR A 96 -8.01 -7.94 -11.14
CA TYR A 96 -7.20 -9.10 -11.56
C TYR A 96 -8.02 -10.39 -11.47
N CYS A 97 -8.71 -10.61 -10.34
CA CYS A 97 -9.52 -11.80 -10.13
C CYS A 97 -10.63 -11.96 -11.19
N GLN A 98 -11.32 -10.87 -11.54
CA GLN A 98 -12.37 -10.88 -12.55
C GLN A 98 -11.84 -11.15 -13.95
N GLN A 99 -10.66 -10.64 -14.29
CA GLN A 99 -10.03 -10.87 -15.59
C GLN A 99 -9.58 -12.33 -15.79
N HIS A 100 -9.19 -13.01 -14.69
CA HIS A 100 -8.69 -14.39 -14.71
C HIS A 100 -9.75 -15.44 -14.39
N GLY A 101 -10.88 -15.04 -13.80
CA GLY A 101 -12.01 -15.93 -13.54
C GLY A 101 -12.63 -16.44 -14.84
N ARG A 102 -13.13 -17.68 -14.82
CA ARG A 102 -13.93 -18.22 -15.93
C ARG A 102 -15.11 -17.27 -16.21
N LYS A 103 -15.10 -16.64 -17.38
CA LYS A 103 -16.32 -16.03 -17.95
C LYS A 103 -17.40 -17.11 -17.97
N LYS A 104 -18.45 -16.93 -17.15
CA LYS A 104 -19.70 -17.68 -17.33
C LYS A 104 -20.39 -17.20 -18.59
#